data_AF-A0A542N5L8-F1
#
_entry.id   AF-A0A542N5L8-F1
#
_cell.length_a   1.000
_cell.length_b   1.000
_cell.length_c   1.000
_cell.angle_alpha   90.00
_cell.angle_beta   90.00
_cell.angle_gamma   90.00
#
_symmetry.space_group_name_H-M   'P 1'
#
loop_
_entity.id
_entity.type
_entity.pdbx_description
1 polymer ?
#
loop_
_entity_poly.entity_id
_entity_poly.type
_entity_poly.pdbx_seq_one_letter_code
_entity_poly.pdbx_strand_id
1 'polypeptide(L)'
;MNTTQMSAEFATAFRARLIDHVNTSTRPQRRRALLAGGITLTLVLGGTAAAAATGLLPFPGGTEITELAETTTGTFTGPAALELGQRPADATGVAVSLTCLTPGTFTFDDGAAVTCTTALDTARPTTYLIPADAVIGNQVGIATSPDAVWSMTAAWASAETTDWAVNVDGYTYGAINDNGEPDLIAVITTDNKPGYVWRTDLHDANGTNAAESFTSPQDALRWQQENADTVHRIPVYEADGTTQIGIVQIGGN
;
A
#
# COMPACT_ATOMS: atom_id res chain seq x y z
N MET A 1 -0.38 31.78 16.82
CA MET A 1 0.19 30.47 17.18
C MET A 1 -0.98 29.53 17.37
N ASN A 2 -1.29 28.69 16.38
CA ASN A 2 -2.32 27.66 16.50
C ASN A 2 -1.61 26.34 16.75
N THR A 3 -1.79 25.78 17.94
CA THR A 3 -1.39 24.41 18.27
C THR A 3 -2.31 23.45 17.53
N THR A 4 -1.80 22.77 16.51
CA THR A 4 -2.52 21.69 15.82
C THR A 4 -2.63 20.52 16.80
N GLN A 5 -3.78 20.37 17.46
CA GLN A 5 -4.10 19.16 18.24
C GLN A 5 -4.59 18.07 17.29
N MET A 6 -4.06 16.85 17.43
CA MET A 6 -4.62 15.65 16.78
C MET A 6 -6.09 15.48 17.15
N SER A 7 -6.90 15.01 16.19
CA SER A 7 -8.29 14.64 16.44
C SER A 7 -8.38 13.50 17.46
N ALA A 8 -9.39 13.56 18.33
CA ALA A 8 -9.58 12.59 19.41
C ALA A 8 -9.77 11.15 18.89
N GLU A 9 -10.28 11.01 17.67
CA GLU A 9 -10.49 9.72 16.99
C GLU A 9 -9.17 9.05 16.63
N PHE A 10 -8.21 9.81 16.08
CA PHE A 10 -6.88 9.31 15.75
C PHE A 10 -6.09 8.90 17.00
N ALA A 11 -6.16 9.70 18.06
CA ALA A 11 -5.54 9.37 19.35
C ALA A 11 -6.11 8.08 19.97
N THR A 12 -7.38 7.78 19.71
CA THR A 12 -8.05 6.58 20.22
C THR A 12 -7.66 5.34 19.43
N ALA A 13 -7.64 5.42 18.09
CA ALA A 13 -7.18 4.34 17.23
C ALA A 13 -5.70 3.99 17.49
N PHE A 14 -4.86 5.00 17.68
CA PHE A 14 -3.45 4.83 18.01
C PHE A 14 -3.23 4.17 19.38
N ARG A 15 -4.00 4.57 20.41
CA ARG A 15 -3.96 3.92 21.73
C ARG A 15 -4.40 2.46 21.67
N ALA A 16 -5.42 2.13 20.89
CA ALA A 16 -5.89 0.75 20.75
C ALA A 16 -4.82 -0.15 20.14
N ARG A 17 -4.13 0.31 19.09
CA ARG A 17 -3.03 -0.43 18.45
C ARG A 17 -1.80 -0.57 19.35
N LEU A 18 -1.50 0.46 20.15
CA LEU A 18 -0.37 0.40 21.07
C LEU A 18 -0.59 -0.58 22.23
N ILE A 19 -1.82 -0.64 22.76
CA ILE A 19 -2.19 -1.61 23.80
C ILE A 19 -2.08 -3.05 23.27
N ASP A 20 -2.47 -3.27 22.02
CA ASP A 20 -2.34 -4.57 21.35
C ASP A 20 -0.86 -4.99 21.18
N HIS A 21 0.01 -4.05 20.80
CA HIS A 21 1.45 -4.29 20.66
C HIS A 21 2.16 -4.59 22.00
N VAL A 22 1.75 -3.95 23.10
CA VAL A 22 2.34 -4.18 24.44
C VAL A 22 1.86 -5.50 25.06
N ASN A 23 0.61 -5.91 24.79
CA ASN A 23 0.09 -7.18 25.29
C ASN A 23 0.64 -8.40 24.54
N THR A 24 1.08 -8.23 23.30
CA THR A 24 1.69 -9.29 22.50
C THR A 24 3.16 -9.52 22.86
N SER A 25 3.89 -8.49 23.31
CA SER A 25 5.31 -8.59 23.69
C SER A 25 5.60 -9.18 25.08
N THR A 26 4.58 -9.39 25.92
CA THR A 26 4.74 -9.84 27.32
C THR A 26 4.47 -11.33 27.59
N ARG A 27 4.20 -12.15 26.58
CA ARG A 27 3.97 -13.61 26.77
C ARG A 27 5.13 -14.49 26.29
N PRO A 28 5.62 -15.45 27.11
CA PRO A 28 6.67 -16.36 26.70
C PRO A 28 6.17 -17.36 25.64
N GLN A 29 6.97 -17.52 24.59
CA GLN A 29 6.72 -18.38 23.43
C GLN A 29 6.35 -19.83 23.80
N ARG A 30 5.17 -20.26 23.38
CA ARG A 30 4.91 -21.64 22.94
C ARG A 30 4.16 -21.60 21.60
N ARG A 31 4.59 -22.50 20.71
CA ARG A 31 4.28 -22.59 19.28
C ARG A 31 2.78 -22.47 18.92
N ARG A 32 2.58 -21.93 17.71
CA ARG A 32 1.37 -21.90 16.85
C ARG A 32 0.28 -20.90 17.25
N ALA A 33 0.31 -19.74 16.60
CA ALA A 33 -0.90 -19.00 16.24
C ALA A 33 -0.64 -18.22 14.95
N LEU A 34 -1.44 -18.53 13.93
CA LEU A 34 -1.69 -17.70 12.76
C LEU A 34 -2.32 -16.39 13.23
N LEU A 35 -1.72 -15.26 12.90
CA LEU A 35 -2.26 -13.90 12.95
C LEU A 35 -1.51 -13.17 11.82
N ALA A 36 -1.99 -13.05 10.57
CA ALA A 36 -3.28 -12.51 10.12
C ALA A 36 -3.62 -11.24 10.91
N GLY A 37 -2.91 -10.16 10.59
CA GLY A 37 -3.04 -8.87 11.24
C GLY A 37 -2.40 -7.79 10.38
N GLY A 38 -3.00 -7.54 9.20
CA GLY A 38 -2.60 -6.48 8.30
C GLY A 38 -2.48 -5.14 9.01
N ILE A 39 -1.31 -4.53 8.89
CA ILE A 39 -1.13 -3.10 9.13
C ILE A 39 -1.48 -2.44 7.79
N THR A 40 -2.73 -1.99 7.64
CA THR A 40 -3.04 -0.96 6.64
C THR A 40 -2.44 0.34 7.17
N LEU A 41 -1.19 0.58 6.79
CA LEU A 41 -0.54 1.88 6.93
C LEU A 41 -1.24 2.82 5.94
N THR A 42 -2.21 3.59 6.44
CA THR A 42 -2.74 4.76 5.70
C THR A 42 -1.64 5.81 5.66
N LEU A 43 -0.73 5.63 4.71
CA LEU A 43 0.24 6.60 4.28
C LEU A 43 -0.51 7.72 3.54
N VAL A 44 -0.66 8.86 4.20
CA VAL A 44 -0.99 10.12 3.50
C VAL A 44 0.27 10.51 2.73
N LEU A 45 0.41 9.97 1.53
CA LEU A 45 1.49 10.30 0.61
C LEU A 45 1.04 11.44 -0.29
N GLY A 46 1.43 12.65 0.09
CA GLY A 46 1.80 13.62 -0.93
C GLY A 46 3.02 13.08 -1.66
N GLY A 47 2.84 12.58 -2.88
CA GLY A 47 3.95 12.18 -3.76
C GLY A 47 4.42 10.72 -3.59
N THR A 48 4.00 9.89 -4.54
CA THR A 48 4.73 8.70 -5.05
C THR A 48 5.28 7.71 -4.02
N ALA A 49 4.41 6.96 -3.34
CA ALA A 49 4.77 5.61 -2.87
C ALA A 49 3.65 4.57 -3.12
N ALA A 50 3.06 4.62 -4.31
CA ALA A 50 2.11 3.61 -4.80
C ALA A 50 2.56 3.10 -6.17
N ALA A 51 3.61 2.28 -6.21
CA ALA A 51 4.02 1.58 -7.43
C ALA A 51 3.80 0.06 -7.37
N ALA A 52 3.38 -0.49 -6.22
CA ALA A 52 3.16 -1.92 -6.08
C ALA A 52 1.78 -2.40 -6.62
N ALA A 53 0.82 -1.50 -6.85
CA ALA A 53 -0.56 -1.88 -7.22
C ALA A 53 -0.91 -1.70 -8.71
N THR A 54 0.04 -1.26 -9.57
CA THR A 54 -0.27 -0.88 -10.97
C THR A 54 0.30 -1.80 -12.04
N GLY A 55 0.98 -2.91 -11.69
CA GLY A 55 1.50 -3.85 -12.70
C GLY A 55 2.42 -3.22 -13.76
N LEU A 56 2.91 -2.00 -13.53
CA LEU A 56 3.62 -1.25 -14.57
C LEU A 56 5.06 -1.74 -14.75
N LEU A 57 5.59 -2.50 -13.79
CA LEU A 57 6.84 -3.26 -13.86
C LEU A 57 6.72 -4.47 -12.92
N PRO A 58 6.87 -5.72 -13.39
CA PRO A 58 6.89 -6.88 -12.50
C PRO A 58 8.20 -6.87 -11.72
N PHE A 59 8.16 -6.32 -10.50
CA PHE A 59 9.24 -6.52 -9.54
C PHE A 59 9.15 -7.95 -9.00
N PRO A 60 10.28 -8.68 -8.85
CA PRO A 60 10.29 -9.91 -8.07
C PRO A 60 9.68 -9.68 -6.69
N GLY A 61 9.01 -10.67 -6.10
CA GLY A 61 8.24 -10.47 -4.87
C GLY A 61 6.90 -9.76 -5.06
N GLY A 62 6.61 -9.22 -6.24
CA GLY A 62 5.37 -8.53 -6.55
C GLY A 62 4.22 -9.49 -6.85
N THR A 63 3.01 -8.94 -6.92
CA THR A 63 1.81 -9.66 -7.30
C THR A 63 1.72 -9.78 -8.83
N GLU A 64 1.71 -11.00 -9.32
CA GLU A 64 1.34 -11.32 -10.69
C GLU A 64 -0.17 -11.54 -10.77
N ILE A 65 -0.85 -10.87 -11.70
CA ILE A 65 -2.30 -10.91 -11.86
C ILE A 65 -2.60 -11.53 -13.22
N THR A 66 -3.40 -12.61 -13.23
CA THR A 66 -3.93 -13.24 -14.44
C THR A 66 -5.44 -13.09 -14.46
N GLU A 67 -5.99 -12.44 -15.49
CA GLU A 67 -7.43 -12.33 -15.68
C GLU A 67 -8.01 -13.69 -16.08
N LEU A 68 -9.08 -14.11 -15.38
CA LEU A 68 -9.73 -15.41 -15.54
C LEU A 68 -11.11 -15.32 -16.19
N ALA A 69 -11.66 -14.12 -16.30
CA ALA A 69 -12.96 -13.85 -16.87
C ALA A 69 -12.92 -12.64 -17.80
N GLU A 70 -13.95 -12.49 -18.63
CA GLU A 70 -14.13 -11.28 -19.44
C GLU A 70 -14.26 -10.05 -18.55
N THR A 71 -13.60 -8.96 -18.94
CA THR A 71 -13.67 -7.69 -18.24
C THR A 71 -15.06 -7.05 -18.38
N THR A 72 -15.75 -6.83 -17.27
CA THR A 72 -16.97 -6.03 -17.24
C THR A 72 -16.61 -4.54 -17.14
N THR A 73 -17.39 -3.67 -17.78
CA THR A 73 -17.24 -2.21 -17.72
C THR A 73 -18.56 -1.53 -17.38
N GLY A 74 -18.51 -0.44 -16.63
CA GLY A 74 -19.67 0.41 -16.37
C GLY A 74 -19.31 1.86 -16.07
N THR A 75 -20.29 2.75 -16.24
CA THR A 75 -20.24 4.15 -15.83
C THR A 75 -21.47 4.46 -14.99
N PHE A 76 -21.27 5.09 -13.84
CA PHE A 76 -22.27 5.24 -12.81
C PHE A 76 -22.33 6.67 -12.27
N THR A 77 -23.44 6.98 -11.59
CA THR A 77 -23.64 8.21 -10.84
C THR A 77 -24.15 7.83 -9.45
N GLY A 78 -23.52 8.39 -8.41
CA GLY A 78 -23.81 8.04 -7.03
C GLY A 78 -23.30 6.66 -6.63
N PRO A 79 -23.77 6.15 -5.47
CA PRO A 79 -23.53 4.79 -5.04
C PRO A 79 -24.08 3.78 -6.06
N ALA A 80 -23.24 2.86 -6.51
CA ALA A 80 -23.65 1.81 -7.44
C ALA A 80 -22.70 0.60 -7.33
N ALA A 81 -23.09 -0.50 -7.97
CA ALA A 81 -22.30 -1.71 -8.04
C ALA A 81 -22.18 -2.23 -9.47
N LEU A 82 -21.03 -2.81 -9.81
CA LEU A 82 -20.76 -3.44 -11.10
C LEU A 82 -20.85 -4.96 -10.95
N GLU A 83 -21.74 -5.60 -11.70
CA GLU A 83 -21.91 -7.06 -11.73
C GLU A 83 -20.78 -7.74 -12.52
N LEU A 84 -20.08 -8.68 -11.91
CA LEU A 84 -18.94 -9.41 -12.48
C LEU A 84 -19.32 -10.74 -13.13
N GLY A 85 -20.53 -11.24 -12.83
CA GLY A 85 -20.91 -12.62 -13.17
C GLY A 85 -20.29 -13.65 -12.21
N GLN A 86 -20.44 -14.93 -12.55
CA GLN A 86 -20.05 -16.03 -11.66
C GLN A 86 -18.54 -16.09 -11.44
N ARG A 87 -18.12 -16.17 -10.17
CA ARG A 87 -16.72 -16.36 -9.77
C ARG A 87 -16.12 -17.68 -10.32
N PRO A 88 -15.02 -17.63 -11.09
CA PRO A 88 -14.21 -18.80 -11.43
C PRO A 88 -13.63 -19.49 -10.18
N ALA A 89 -13.45 -20.81 -10.23
CA ALA A 89 -13.02 -21.60 -9.07
C ALA A 89 -11.61 -21.26 -8.56
N ASP A 90 -10.75 -20.80 -9.47
CA ASP A 90 -9.36 -20.41 -9.27
C ASP A 90 -9.17 -18.91 -9.02
N ALA A 91 -10.24 -18.11 -9.04
CA ALA A 91 -10.15 -16.68 -8.76
C ALA A 91 -9.80 -16.41 -7.30
N THR A 92 -8.70 -15.68 -7.08
CA THR A 92 -8.24 -15.23 -5.75
C THR A 92 -8.54 -13.75 -5.51
N GLY A 93 -8.89 -12.99 -6.55
CA GLY A 93 -9.32 -11.60 -6.43
C GLY A 93 -10.13 -11.09 -7.61
N VAL A 94 -10.43 -9.78 -7.57
CA VAL A 94 -11.00 -9.02 -8.69
C VAL A 94 -10.04 -7.90 -9.02
N ALA A 95 -9.50 -7.92 -10.24
CA ALA A 95 -8.69 -6.83 -10.76
C ALA A 95 -9.62 -5.70 -11.20
N VAL A 96 -9.44 -4.52 -10.62
CA VAL A 96 -10.28 -3.34 -10.83
C VAL A 96 -9.44 -2.19 -11.38
N SER A 97 -10.01 -1.42 -12.30
CA SER A 97 -9.52 -0.11 -12.71
C SER A 97 -10.66 0.91 -12.63
N LEU A 98 -10.58 1.81 -11.64
CA LEU A 98 -11.57 2.84 -11.33
C LEU A 98 -11.11 4.20 -11.88
N THR A 99 -11.96 4.89 -12.63
CA THR A 99 -11.74 6.28 -13.06
C THR A 99 -12.78 7.19 -12.42
N CYS A 100 -12.31 8.15 -11.61
CA CYS A 100 -13.13 9.24 -11.12
C CYS A 100 -13.47 10.19 -12.29
N LEU A 101 -14.74 10.47 -12.55
CA LEU A 101 -15.15 11.47 -13.56
C LEU A 101 -15.53 12.79 -12.91
N THR A 102 -15.76 12.79 -11.60
CA THR A 102 -15.90 13.99 -10.76
C THR A 102 -15.01 13.88 -9.52
N PRO A 103 -14.62 15.01 -8.91
CA PRO A 103 -13.97 15.01 -7.61
C PRO A 103 -14.86 14.35 -6.54
N GLY A 104 -14.24 13.64 -5.61
CA GLY A 104 -14.94 12.92 -4.54
C GLY A 104 -14.11 11.80 -3.93
N THR A 105 -14.71 11.12 -2.96
CA THR A 105 -14.19 9.89 -2.38
C THR A 105 -15.07 8.72 -2.81
N PHE A 106 -14.44 7.64 -3.26
CA PHE A 106 -15.08 6.44 -3.78
C PHE A 106 -14.57 5.26 -2.95
N THR A 107 -15.45 4.65 -2.16
CA THR A 107 -15.10 3.61 -1.21
C THR A 107 -15.62 2.26 -1.69
N PHE A 108 -14.73 1.29 -1.83
CA PHE A 108 -15.05 -0.11 -2.11
C PHE A 108 -15.71 -0.80 -0.90
N ASP A 109 -16.39 -1.91 -1.15
CA ASP A 109 -17.08 -2.68 -0.10
C ASP A 109 -16.16 -3.20 1.01
N ASP A 110 -14.87 -3.40 0.71
CA ASP A 110 -13.84 -3.80 1.67
C ASP A 110 -13.30 -2.64 2.53
N GLY A 111 -13.79 -1.42 2.28
CA GLY A 111 -13.40 -0.20 2.96
C GLY A 111 -12.20 0.52 2.34
N ALA A 112 -11.55 -0.04 1.32
CA ALA A 112 -10.53 0.68 0.55
C ALA A 112 -11.18 1.89 -0.14
N ALA A 113 -10.43 2.99 -0.30
CA ALA A 113 -11.00 4.21 -0.87
C ALA A 113 -10.03 4.93 -1.81
N VAL A 114 -10.58 5.50 -2.88
CA VAL A 114 -9.90 6.39 -3.81
C VAL A 114 -10.44 7.79 -3.60
N THR A 115 -9.55 8.77 -3.44
CA THR A 115 -9.94 10.19 -3.34
C THR A 115 -9.37 10.94 -4.53
N CYS A 116 -10.25 11.59 -5.27
CA CYS A 116 -9.93 12.39 -6.45
C CYS A 116 -10.25 13.85 -6.16
N THR A 117 -9.25 14.72 -6.19
CA THR A 117 -9.37 16.14 -5.82
C THR A 117 -9.07 17.08 -6.99
N THR A 118 -8.23 16.65 -7.93
CA THR A 118 -7.77 17.46 -9.05
C THR A 118 -8.26 16.89 -10.39
N ALA A 119 -8.21 17.72 -11.43
CA ALA A 119 -8.49 17.27 -12.80
C ALA A 119 -7.49 16.20 -13.30
N LEU A 120 -6.27 16.17 -12.73
CA LEU A 120 -5.28 15.13 -13.03
C LEU A 120 -5.69 13.78 -12.42
N ASP A 121 -6.28 13.80 -11.22
CA ASP A 121 -6.80 12.59 -10.56
C ASP A 121 -7.94 11.97 -11.38
N THR A 122 -8.76 12.82 -12.02
CA THR A 122 -9.84 12.36 -12.91
C THR A 122 -9.36 11.84 -14.27
N ALA A 123 -8.08 12.04 -14.61
CA ALA A 123 -7.51 11.65 -15.89
C ALA A 123 -6.76 10.30 -15.87
N ARG A 124 -6.59 9.68 -14.69
CA ARG A 124 -5.85 8.41 -14.55
C ARG A 124 -6.68 7.39 -13.78
N PRO A 125 -6.87 6.18 -14.32
CA PRO A 125 -7.50 5.12 -13.56
C PRO A 125 -6.61 4.72 -12.38
N THR A 126 -7.25 4.45 -11.24
CA THR A 126 -6.63 3.79 -10.10
C THR A 126 -6.87 2.29 -10.22
N THR A 127 -5.80 1.51 -10.21
CA THR A 127 -5.88 0.05 -10.22
C THR A 127 -5.85 -0.50 -8.81
N TYR A 128 -6.63 -1.53 -8.56
CA TYR A 128 -6.72 -2.20 -7.26
C TYR A 128 -7.05 -3.68 -7.46
N LEU A 129 -6.59 -4.52 -6.54
CA LEU A 129 -6.96 -5.93 -6.48
C LEU A 129 -7.79 -6.14 -5.21
N ILE A 130 -9.07 -6.43 -5.37
CA ILE A 130 -9.97 -6.75 -4.27
C ILE A 130 -9.83 -8.24 -3.95
N PRO A 131 -9.49 -8.64 -2.71
CA PRO A 131 -9.48 -10.04 -2.30
C PRO A 131 -10.84 -10.70 -2.56
N ALA A 132 -10.85 -11.90 -3.13
CA ALA A 132 -12.11 -12.51 -3.56
C ALA A 132 -13.05 -12.90 -2.40
N ASP A 133 -12.55 -12.97 -1.17
CA ASP A 133 -13.35 -13.14 0.05
C ASP A 133 -13.98 -11.83 0.56
N ALA A 134 -13.48 -10.68 0.11
CA ALA A 134 -14.05 -9.37 0.40
C ALA A 134 -15.17 -8.97 -0.59
N VAL A 135 -15.32 -9.70 -1.69
CA VAL A 135 -16.37 -9.46 -2.70
C VAL A 135 -17.72 -9.96 -2.18
N ILE A 136 -18.71 -9.07 -2.15
CA ILE A 136 -20.06 -9.38 -1.68
C ILE A 136 -20.93 -9.83 -2.85
N GLY A 137 -21.27 -11.12 -2.89
CA GLY A 137 -22.03 -11.69 -4.00
C GLY A 137 -21.15 -11.85 -5.23
N ASN A 138 -21.54 -11.25 -6.35
CA ASN A 138 -20.82 -11.30 -7.63
C ASN A 138 -20.63 -9.88 -8.21
N GLN A 139 -20.46 -8.88 -7.34
CA GLN A 139 -20.40 -7.47 -7.75
C GLN A 139 -19.33 -6.72 -6.98
N VAL A 140 -18.87 -5.60 -7.55
CA VAL A 140 -18.02 -4.62 -6.87
C VAL A 140 -18.85 -3.38 -6.59
N GLY A 141 -19.14 -3.11 -5.31
CA GLY A 141 -19.82 -1.91 -4.86
C GLY A 141 -18.88 -0.74 -4.66
N ILE A 142 -19.38 0.46 -4.96
CA ILE A 142 -18.75 1.73 -4.61
C ILE A 142 -19.77 2.59 -3.85
N ALA A 143 -19.39 2.98 -2.63
CA ALA A 143 -20.05 4.03 -1.88
C ALA A 143 -19.41 5.39 -2.21
N THR A 144 -20.23 6.37 -2.58
CA THR A 144 -19.79 7.74 -2.89
C THR A 144 -20.93 8.75 -2.72
N SER A 145 -20.70 10.04 -2.98
CA SER A 145 -21.75 11.06 -2.93
C SER A 145 -22.75 10.88 -4.10
N PRO A 146 -24.04 11.22 -3.92
CA PRO A 146 -25.08 10.95 -4.93
C PRO A 146 -24.82 11.54 -6.32
N ASP A 147 -24.09 12.66 -6.39
CA ASP A 147 -23.80 13.38 -7.64
C ASP A 147 -22.43 13.00 -8.24
N ALA A 148 -21.65 12.15 -7.57
CA ALA A 148 -20.34 11.75 -8.07
C ALA A 148 -20.48 10.82 -9.27
N VAL A 149 -19.72 11.08 -10.33
CA VAL A 149 -19.69 10.28 -11.56
C VAL A 149 -18.36 9.55 -11.64
N TRP A 150 -18.41 8.28 -12.00
CA TRP A 150 -17.24 7.41 -12.10
C TRP A 150 -17.46 6.30 -13.11
N SER A 151 -16.37 5.75 -13.63
CA SER A 151 -16.39 4.54 -14.45
C SER A 151 -15.44 3.50 -13.89
N MET A 152 -15.70 2.23 -14.20
CA MET A 152 -14.91 1.12 -13.70
C MET A 152 -14.86 -0.01 -14.71
N THR A 153 -13.70 -0.63 -14.82
CA THR A 153 -13.53 -1.96 -15.41
C THR A 153 -13.16 -2.94 -14.30
N ALA A 154 -13.68 -4.16 -14.36
CA ALA A 154 -13.36 -5.19 -13.39
C ALA A 154 -13.41 -6.59 -14.02
N ALA A 155 -12.52 -7.48 -13.59
CA ALA A 155 -12.50 -8.88 -13.99
C ALA A 155 -12.12 -9.77 -12.80
N TRP A 156 -12.73 -10.96 -12.71
CA TRP A 156 -12.21 -12.01 -11.82
C TRP A 156 -10.79 -12.38 -12.26
N ALA A 157 -9.87 -12.47 -11.30
CA ALA A 157 -8.47 -12.75 -11.55
C ALA A 157 -7.90 -13.73 -10.52
N SER A 158 -6.87 -14.47 -10.91
CA SER A 158 -5.92 -15.03 -9.96
C SER A 158 -4.79 -14.03 -9.76
N ALA A 159 -4.33 -13.97 -8.52
CA ALA A 159 -3.24 -13.16 -8.07
C ALA A 159 -2.32 -14.02 -7.22
N GLU A 160 -1.05 -14.03 -7.59
CA GLU A 160 0.00 -14.81 -6.92
C GLU A 160 1.18 -13.91 -6.61
N THR A 161 1.73 -14.04 -5.41
CA THR A 161 2.97 -13.35 -5.03
C THR A 161 4.13 -14.13 -5.60
N THR A 162 4.91 -13.49 -6.47
CA THR A 162 6.14 -14.08 -7.03
C THR A 162 7.23 -14.17 -5.96
N ASP A 163 8.20 -15.08 -6.16
CA ASP A 163 9.38 -15.13 -5.30
C ASP A 163 10.25 -13.87 -5.49
N TRP A 164 11.00 -13.49 -4.44
CA TRP A 164 12.11 -12.55 -4.61
C TRP A 164 13.19 -13.16 -5.48
N ALA A 165 13.83 -12.31 -6.28
CA ALA A 165 15.03 -12.71 -7.00
C ALA A 165 16.26 -12.57 -6.10
N VAL A 166 17.36 -13.20 -6.51
CA VAL A 166 18.64 -13.19 -5.80
C VAL A 166 19.74 -12.74 -6.76
N ASN A 167 20.54 -11.76 -6.36
CA ASN A 167 21.63 -11.24 -7.20
C ASN A 167 22.91 -12.10 -7.09
N VAL A 168 23.96 -11.73 -7.83
CA VAL A 168 25.23 -12.50 -7.89
C VAL A 168 25.95 -12.61 -6.54
N ASP A 169 25.74 -11.64 -5.65
CA ASP A 169 26.33 -11.60 -4.32
C ASP A 169 25.46 -12.31 -3.26
N GLY A 170 24.32 -12.88 -3.68
CA GLY A 170 23.42 -13.66 -2.83
C GLY A 170 22.37 -12.84 -2.07
N TYR A 171 22.21 -11.55 -2.38
CA TYR A 171 21.21 -10.69 -1.76
C TYR A 171 19.85 -10.82 -2.45
N THR A 172 18.78 -10.87 -1.65
CA THR A 172 17.41 -10.88 -2.16
C THR A 172 16.98 -9.48 -2.61
N TYR A 173 16.27 -9.37 -3.73
CA TYR A 173 15.74 -8.10 -4.21
C TYR A 173 14.31 -8.24 -4.74
N GLY A 174 13.49 -7.22 -4.51
CA GLY A 174 12.08 -7.25 -4.90
C GLY A 174 11.17 -6.29 -4.16
N ALA A 175 9.86 -6.46 -4.35
CA ALA A 175 8.82 -5.77 -3.59
C ALA A 175 8.60 -6.42 -2.22
N ILE A 176 8.27 -5.60 -1.22
CA ILE A 176 7.79 -6.09 0.08
C ILE A 176 6.48 -6.86 -0.13
N ASN A 177 6.32 -7.99 0.56
CA ASN A 177 5.12 -8.83 0.45
C ASN A 177 4.83 -9.57 1.77
N ASP A 178 3.84 -10.46 1.76
CA ASP A 178 3.40 -11.20 2.96
C ASP A 178 4.49 -12.12 3.56
N ASN A 179 5.53 -12.45 2.80
CA ASN A 179 6.67 -13.25 3.27
C ASN A 179 7.73 -12.38 3.99
N GLY A 180 7.59 -11.06 3.98
CA GLY A 180 8.46 -10.10 4.66
C GLY A 180 9.07 -9.08 3.71
N GLU A 181 10.35 -8.78 3.91
CA GLU A 181 11.07 -7.78 3.13
C GLU A 181 12.38 -8.35 2.55
N PRO A 182 12.71 -8.09 1.28
CA PRO A 182 14.00 -8.45 0.71
C PRO A 182 15.14 -7.58 1.26
N ASP A 183 16.39 -7.94 0.98
CA ASP A 183 17.56 -7.12 1.35
C ASP A 183 17.61 -5.81 0.54
N LEU A 184 17.18 -5.86 -0.71
CA LEU A 184 17.05 -4.74 -1.64
C LEU A 184 15.57 -4.51 -2.00
N ILE A 185 14.99 -3.42 -1.50
CA ILE A 185 13.56 -3.10 -1.61
C ILE A 185 13.30 -2.24 -2.84
N ALA A 186 12.34 -2.66 -3.67
CA ALA A 186 11.92 -1.95 -4.87
C ALA A 186 11.33 -0.58 -4.53
N VAL A 187 11.84 0.46 -5.20
CA VAL A 187 11.36 1.85 -5.08
C VAL A 187 11.36 2.54 -6.44
N ILE A 188 10.73 3.71 -6.50
CA ILE A 188 10.84 4.64 -7.63
C ILE A 188 11.68 5.85 -7.18
N THR A 189 12.71 6.19 -7.95
CA THR A 189 13.54 7.38 -7.70
C THR A 189 12.74 8.67 -7.84
N THR A 190 13.28 9.79 -7.36
CA THR A 190 12.73 11.14 -7.62
C THR A 190 12.55 11.47 -9.11
N ASP A 191 13.33 10.84 -9.99
CA ASP A 191 13.26 11.03 -11.45
C ASP A 191 12.39 9.96 -12.15
N ASN A 192 11.50 9.30 -11.39
CA ASN A 192 10.54 8.31 -11.88
C ASN A 192 11.16 7.06 -12.54
N LYS A 193 12.39 6.70 -12.16
CA LYS A 193 13.04 5.44 -12.56
C LYS A 193 12.84 4.37 -11.49
N PRO A 194 12.52 3.13 -11.87
CA PRO A 194 12.50 2.00 -10.95
C PRO A 194 13.90 1.60 -10.50
N GLY A 195 14.04 1.13 -9.27
CA GLY A 195 15.30 0.60 -8.73
C GLY A 195 15.12 0.01 -7.34
N TYR A 196 16.23 -0.18 -6.62
CA TYR A 196 16.22 -0.80 -5.31
C TYR A 196 17.02 0.00 -4.28
N VAL A 197 16.57 0.01 -3.03
CA VAL A 197 17.31 0.56 -1.88
C VAL A 197 17.64 -0.56 -0.91
N TRP A 198 18.74 -0.41 -0.17
CA TRP A 198 19.02 -1.33 0.93
C TRP A 198 17.94 -1.20 2.00
N ARG A 199 17.43 -2.35 2.46
CA ARG A 199 16.45 -2.42 3.56
C ARG A 199 16.94 -1.69 4.80
N THR A 200 18.23 -1.83 5.13
CA THR A 200 18.86 -1.15 6.28
C THR A 200 18.78 0.36 6.14
N ASP A 201 19.12 0.90 4.98
CA ASP A 201 19.11 2.36 4.74
C ASP A 201 17.68 2.90 4.79
N LEU A 202 16.71 2.12 4.28
CA LEU A 202 15.29 2.47 4.35
C LEU A 202 14.77 2.45 5.78
N HIS A 203 15.13 1.44 6.57
CA HIS A 203 14.72 1.30 7.98
C HIS A 203 15.32 2.36 8.89
N ASP A 204 16.53 2.81 8.61
CA ASP A 204 17.14 3.95 9.29
C ASP A 204 16.40 5.25 8.97
N ALA A 205 16.10 5.47 7.68
CA ALA A 205 15.48 6.70 7.21
C ALA A 205 14.00 6.85 7.59
N ASN A 206 13.24 5.76 7.64
CA ASN A 206 11.81 5.78 7.97
C ASN A 206 11.53 5.63 9.48
N GLY A 207 12.56 5.43 10.29
CA GLY A 207 12.46 5.27 11.73
C GLY A 207 12.11 3.86 12.22
N THR A 208 12.04 2.85 11.34
CA THR A 208 11.83 1.45 11.73
C THR A 208 12.88 1.01 12.75
N ASN A 209 14.16 1.29 12.49
CA ASN A 209 15.25 0.92 13.41
C ASN A 209 15.16 1.71 14.73
N ALA A 210 14.80 3.00 14.67
CA ALA A 210 14.62 3.81 15.87
C ALA A 210 13.47 3.29 16.74
N ALA A 211 12.40 2.79 16.11
CA ALA A 211 11.21 2.29 16.78
C ALA A 211 11.48 1.10 17.71
N GLU A 212 12.52 0.31 17.44
CA GLU A 212 12.93 -0.81 18.32
C GLU A 212 13.33 -0.34 19.73
N SER A 213 13.80 0.91 19.85
CA SER A 213 14.21 1.51 21.12
C SER A 213 13.08 2.23 21.87
N PHE A 214 11.91 2.38 21.25
CA PHE A 214 10.81 3.12 21.86
C PHE A 214 10.15 2.29 22.95
N THR A 215 10.05 2.89 24.14
CA THR A 215 9.40 2.27 25.30
C THR A 215 8.01 2.82 25.56
N SER A 216 7.65 3.89 24.85
CA SER A 216 6.43 4.64 25.04
C SER A 216 6.02 5.36 23.75
N PRO A 217 4.72 5.71 23.59
CA PRO A 217 4.28 6.51 22.45
C PRO A 217 4.87 7.94 22.46
N GLN A 218 5.30 8.43 23.63
CA GLN A 218 6.03 9.71 23.73
C GLN A 218 7.41 9.65 23.07
N ASP A 219 8.06 8.49 23.04
CA ASP A 219 9.34 8.32 22.36
C ASP A 219 9.17 8.44 20.84
N ALA A 220 8.10 7.86 20.28
CA ALA A 220 7.76 8.01 18.87
C ALA A 220 7.45 9.46 18.50
N LEU A 221 6.67 10.17 19.33
CA LEU A 221 6.38 11.60 19.11
C LEU A 221 7.64 12.45 19.16
N ARG A 222 8.56 12.16 20.10
CA ARG A 222 9.84 12.86 20.20
C ARG A 222 10.70 12.61 18.96
N TRP A 223 10.81 11.36 18.52
CA TRP A 223 11.53 11.03 17.29
C TRP A 223 10.94 11.74 16.06
N GLN A 224 9.62 11.76 15.93
CA GLN A 224 8.94 12.48 14.85
C GLN A 224 9.22 13.99 14.89
N GLN A 225 9.22 14.59 16.08
CA GLN A 225 9.53 16.02 16.25
C GLN A 225 10.99 16.34 15.92
N GLU A 226 11.92 15.50 16.36
CA GLU A 226 13.35 15.65 16.09
C GLU A 226 13.68 15.48 14.60
N ASN A 227 12.92 14.66 13.88
CA ASN A 227 13.14 14.37 12.46
C ASN A 227 12.16 15.08 11.52
N ALA A 228 11.28 15.96 12.04
CA ALA A 228 10.21 16.59 11.25
C ALA A 228 10.71 17.36 10.00
N ASP A 229 11.85 18.03 10.12
CA ASP A 229 12.46 18.82 9.04
C ASP A 229 13.62 18.09 8.34
N THR A 230 13.81 16.79 8.62
CA THR A 230 14.89 16.00 8.05
C THR A 230 14.41 15.27 6.80
N VAL A 231 15.10 15.50 5.69
CA VAL A 231 14.92 14.74 4.44
C VAL A 231 16.11 13.80 4.27
N HIS A 232 15.85 12.51 4.40
CA HIS A 232 16.82 11.46 4.12
C HIS A 232 16.90 11.22 2.62
N ARG A 233 18.10 11.29 2.05
CA ARG A 233 18.36 10.99 0.64
C ARG A 233 19.04 9.62 0.57
N ILE A 234 18.31 8.63 0.10
CA ILE A 234 18.80 7.24 0.03
C ILE A 234 19.21 6.95 -1.42
N PRO A 235 20.42 6.44 -1.67
CA PRO A 235 20.83 6.01 -3.00
C PRO A 235 19.97 4.84 -3.49
N VAL A 236 19.55 4.92 -4.76
CA VAL A 236 18.80 3.85 -5.44
C VAL A 236 19.73 3.16 -6.43
N TYR A 237 19.72 1.84 -6.42
CA TYR A 237 20.62 0.97 -7.18
C TYR A 237 19.87 0.11 -8.21
N GLU A 238 20.61 -0.48 -9.14
CA GLU A 238 20.15 -1.64 -9.92
C GLU A 238 20.03 -2.90 -9.03
N ALA A 239 19.59 -4.02 -9.61
CA ALA A 239 19.43 -5.29 -8.90
C ALA A 239 20.75 -5.86 -8.34
N ASP A 240 21.90 -5.38 -8.81
CA ASP A 240 23.21 -5.72 -8.29
C ASP A 240 23.50 -5.11 -6.90
N GLY A 241 22.71 -4.14 -6.45
CA GLY A 241 22.89 -3.46 -5.15
C GLY A 241 24.10 -2.52 -5.09
N THR A 242 24.79 -2.27 -6.20
CA THR A 242 26.03 -1.47 -6.25
C THR A 242 26.02 -0.39 -7.33
N THR A 243 25.35 -0.61 -8.47
CA THR A 243 25.23 0.38 -9.55
C THR A 243 24.16 1.41 -9.19
N GLN A 244 24.58 2.59 -8.75
CA GLN A 244 23.65 3.67 -8.37
C GLN A 244 23.00 4.31 -9.60
N ILE A 245 21.66 4.37 -9.61
CA ILE A 245 20.85 4.92 -10.72
C ILE A 245 20.01 6.14 -10.34
N GLY A 246 19.97 6.50 -9.04
CA GLY A 246 19.28 7.69 -8.58
C GLY A 246 19.24 7.81 -7.06
N ILE A 247 18.24 8.55 -6.58
CA ILE A 247 17.93 8.70 -5.15
C ILE A 247 16.41 8.62 -4.91
N VAL A 248 16.04 8.25 -3.69
CA VAL A 248 14.70 8.45 -3.14
C VAL A 248 14.79 9.38 -1.92
N GLN A 249 13.72 10.12 -1.65
CA GLN A 249 13.61 11.00 -0.49
C GLN A 249 12.60 10.45 0.50
N ILE A 250 12.99 10.35 1.78
CA ILE A 250 12.15 9.92 2.89
C ILE A 250 12.16 11.02 3.95
N GLY A 251 10.97 11.41 4.43
CA GLY A 251 10.81 12.53 5.37
C GLY A 251 10.71 13.90 4.70
N GLY A 252 10.46 14.93 5.51
CA GLY A 252 10.15 16.29 5.07
C GLY A 252 8.71 16.50 4.60
N ASN A 253 8.16 17.69 4.86
CA ASN A 253 6.88 18.16 4.32
C ASN A 253 6.98 18.61 2.86
#